data_AF-A0A377CYP0-F1
#
_entry.id   AF-A0A377CYP0-F1
#
_cell.length_a   1.000
_cell.length_b   1.000
_cell.length_c   1.000
_cell.angle_alpha   90.00
_cell.angle_beta   90.00
_cell.angle_gamma   90.00
#
_symmetry.space_group_name_H-M   'P 1'
#
loop_
_entity.id
_entity.type
_entity.pdbx_description
1 polymer ?
#
loop_
_entity_poly.entity_id
_entity_poly.type
_entity_poly.pdbx_seq_one_letter_code
_entity_poly.pdbx_strand_id
1 'polypeptide(L)'
;MREGDKERVVDLAAKLLKQGFELDATHGTAIVLGEAGINPRLVNKVHEGRPHIQDRIKNGEYTYIINTTSGRRAIEDSRVIRRSALQYKVHYDTTLNGGFATAMALNADATEKVISVQEMHAQIK
;
A
#
# COMPACT_ATOMS: atom_id res chain seq x y z
N MET A 1 -1.95 -6.16 6.81
CA MET A 1 -2.84 -6.87 5.86
C MET A 1 -3.77 -7.79 6.63
N ARG A 2 -4.96 -8.10 6.09
CA ARG A 2 -5.80 -9.21 6.60
C ARG A 2 -5.18 -10.56 6.24
N GLU A 3 -5.55 -11.62 6.97
CA GLU A 3 -4.95 -12.96 6.83
C GLU A 3 -5.01 -13.51 5.39
N GLY A 4 -6.16 -13.45 4.73
CA GLY A 4 -6.31 -13.98 3.36
C GLY A 4 -5.52 -13.23 2.27
N ASP A 5 -4.87 -12.12 2.61
CA ASP A 5 -4.04 -11.35 1.68
C ASP A 5 -2.53 -11.59 1.90
N LYS A 6 -2.15 -12.37 2.93
CA LYS A 6 -0.77 -12.54 3.36
C LYS A 6 0.13 -13.26 2.35
N GLU A 7 -0.38 -14.25 1.63
CA GLU A 7 0.43 -14.89 0.56
C GLU A 7 0.68 -13.92 -0.59
N ARG A 8 -0.38 -13.22 -1.02
CA ARG A 8 -0.32 -12.30 -2.16
C ARG A 8 0.45 -11.01 -1.85
N VAL A 9 0.54 -10.57 -0.59
CA VAL A 9 1.31 -9.35 -0.26
C VAL A 9 2.81 -9.53 -0.50
N VAL A 10 3.33 -10.76 -0.49
CA VAL A 10 4.74 -11.05 -0.81
C VAL A 10 5.09 -10.58 -2.23
N ASP A 11 4.29 -10.93 -3.23
CA ASP A 11 4.52 -10.48 -4.62
C ASP A 11 4.36 -8.96 -4.73
N LEU A 12 3.38 -8.36 -4.05
CA LEU A 12 3.24 -6.90 -4.05
C LEU A 12 4.48 -6.21 -3.44
N ALA A 13 4.97 -6.71 -2.30
CA ALA A 13 6.17 -6.19 -1.65
C ALA A 13 7.39 -6.30 -2.56
N ALA A 14 7.56 -7.43 -3.26
CA ALA A 14 8.62 -7.62 -4.23
C ALA A 14 8.53 -6.61 -5.41
N LYS A 15 7.33 -6.33 -5.91
CA LYS A 15 7.11 -5.30 -6.95
C LYS A 15 7.49 -3.91 -6.46
N LEU A 16 7.11 -3.54 -5.23
CA LEU A 16 7.46 -2.25 -4.64
C LEU A 16 8.99 -2.12 -4.44
N LEU A 17 9.64 -3.16 -3.94
CA LEU A 17 11.11 -3.20 -3.82
C LEU A 17 11.80 -3.05 -5.18
N LYS A 18 11.27 -3.70 -6.22
CA LYS A 18 11.78 -3.56 -7.59
C LYS A 18 11.68 -2.12 -8.12
N GLN A 19 10.68 -1.36 -7.66
CA GLN A 19 10.52 0.06 -7.97
C GLN A 19 11.36 0.98 -7.06
N GLY A 20 12.19 0.42 -6.18
CA GLY A 20 13.08 1.17 -5.30
C GLY A 20 12.44 1.69 -4.00
N PHE A 21 11.27 1.17 -3.62
CA PHE A 21 10.67 1.53 -2.34
C PHE A 21 11.38 0.86 -1.16
N GLU A 22 11.46 1.58 -0.04
CA GLU A 22 11.70 0.99 1.27
C GLU A 22 10.36 0.53 1.88
N LEU A 23 10.38 -0.53 2.69
CA LEU A 23 9.17 -1.15 3.23
C LEU A 23 9.10 -1.05 4.75
N ASP A 24 7.95 -0.60 5.24
CA ASP A 24 7.53 -0.75 6.63
C ASP A 24 6.36 -1.74 6.74
N ALA A 25 6.37 -2.59 7.77
CA ALA A 25 5.27 -3.51 8.02
C ALA A 25 4.94 -3.64 9.50
N THR A 26 3.66 -3.73 9.82
CA THR A 26 3.21 -4.12 11.16
C THR A 26 3.49 -5.60 11.41
N HIS A 27 3.65 -5.97 12.68
CA HIS A 27 4.15 -7.29 13.12
C HIS A 27 3.65 -8.50 12.31
N GLY A 28 2.33 -8.70 12.21
CA GLY A 28 1.78 -9.86 11.51
C GLY A 28 2.02 -9.88 9.99
N THR A 29 2.26 -8.71 9.37
CA THR A 29 2.65 -8.63 7.95
C THR A 29 4.17 -8.80 7.80
N ALA A 30 4.95 -8.27 8.75
CA ALA A 30 6.40 -8.43 8.76
C ALA A 30 6.84 -9.90 8.88
N ILE A 31 6.14 -10.71 9.68
CA ILE A 31 6.42 -12.15 9.80
C ILE A 31 6.30 -12.86 8.45
N VAL A 32 5.17 -12.69 7.75
CA VAL A 32 4.95 -13.37 6.47
C VAL A 32 5.93 -12.91 5.39
N LEU A 33 6.25 -11.62 5.38
CA LEU A 33 7.28 -11.11 4.47
C LEU A 33 8.64 -11.73 4.80
N GLY A 34 9.00 -11.82 6.09
CA GLY A 34 10.25 -12.42 6.54
C GLY A 34 10.37 -13.90 6.19
N GLU A 35 9.29 -14.68 6.33
CA GLU A 35 9.21 -16.08 5.89
C GLU A 35 9.46 -16.23 4.38
N ALA A 36 9.14 -15.21 3.59
CA ALA A 36 9.42 -15.15 2.16
C ALA A 36 10.77 -14.48 1.82
N GLY A 37 11.61 -14.16 2.81
CA GLY A 37 12.93 -13.54 2.62
C GLY A 37 12.92 -12.02 2.45
N ILE A 38 11.78 -11.36 2.66
CA ILE A 38 11.64 -9.89 2.60
C ILE A 38 11.61 -9.35 4.03
N ASN A 39 12.61 -8.56 4.42
CA ASN A 39 12.72 -8.00 5.77
C ASN A 39 12.35 -6.51 5.79
N PRO A 40 11.06 -6.16 5.99
CA PRO A 40 10.66 -4.76 6.13
C PRO A 40 11.11 -4.20 7.49
N ARG A 41 11.18 -2.86 7.59
CA ARG A 41 11.32 -2.19 8.89
C ARG A 41 10.03 -2.39 9.69
N LEU A 42 10.16 -2.94 10.89
CA LEU A 42 9.02 -3.18 11.76
C LEU A 42 8.43 -1.84 12.25
N VAL A 43 7.11 -1.67 12.15
CA VAL A 43 6.40 -0.50 12.67
C VAL A 43 5.30 -0.90 13.66
N ASN A 44 5.23 -0.17 14.77
CA ASN A 44 4.23 -0.33 15.81
C ASN A 44 2.86 0.21 15.36
N LYS A 45 1.79 -0.49 15.74
CA LYS A 45 0.45 0.11 15.80
C LYS A 45 0.38 1.14 16.93
N VAL A 46 -0.67 1.96 16.92
CA VAL A 46 -0.87 3.04 17.89
C VAL A 46 -0.83 2.54 19.35
N HIS A 47 -1.36 1.35 19.61
CA HIS A 47 -1.38 0.75 20.96
C HIS A 47 -0.10 -0.02 21.32
N GLU A 48 0.89 -0.15 20.42
CA GLU A 48 2.08 -1.01 20.61
C GLU A 48 3.32 -0.22 21.07
N GLY A 49 3.30 1.12 21.04
CA GLY A 49 4.40 1.97 21.51
C GLY A 49 4.71 3.12 20.56
N ARG A 50 5.79 3.87 20.81
CA ARG A 50 6.21 5.01 19.98
C ARG A 50 7.68 4.87 19.48
N PRO A 51 8.00 5.37 18.28
CA PRO A 51 7.07 5.93 17.28
C PRO A 51 6.19 4.84 16.64
N HIS A 52 4.89 5.12 16.51
CA HIS A 52 3.93 4.23 15.82
C HIS A 52 3.59 4.73 14.41
N ILE A 53 2.86 3.92 13.65
CA ILE A 53 2.45 4.22 12.27
C ILE A 53 1.85 5.62 12.09
N GLN A 54 0.99 6.09 13.00
CA GLN A 54 0.41 7.43 12.91
C GLN A 54 1.46 8.55 13.05
N ASP A 55 2.50 8.36 13.88
CA ASP A 55 3.57 9.35 14.04
C ASP A 55 4.38 9.43 12.74
N ARG A 56 4.71 8.28 12.15
CA ARG A 56 5.44 8.19 10.87
C ARG A 56 4.68 8.80 9.70
N ILE A 57 3.35 8.53 9.60
CA ILE A 57 2.49 9.17 8.59
C ILE A 57 2.51 10.70 8.76
N LYS A 58 2.31 11.18 10.00
CA LYS A 58 2.31 12.63 10.29
C LYS A 58 3.64 13.29 9.95
N ASN A 59 4.75 12.58 10.13
CA ASN A 59 6.08 13.06 9.83
C ASN A 59 6.44 12.97 8.33
N GLY A 60 5.52 12.51 7.47
CA GLY A 60 5.76 12.41 6.03
C GLY A 60 6.69 11.26 5.64
N GLU A 61 6.83 10.23 6.47
CA GLU A 61 7.73 9.10 6.19
C GLU A 61 7.22 8.16 5.10
N TYR A 62 5.97 8.29 4.65
CA TYR A 62 5.36 7.41 3.67
C TYR A 62 4.81 8.17 2.46
N THR A 63 5.10 7.65 1.28
CA THR A 63 4.51 8.08 0.00
C THR A 63 3.37 7.15 -0.44
N TYR A 64 3.38 5.91 0.03
CA TYR A 64 2.37 4.90 -0.28
C TYR A 64 2.03 4.03 0.94
N ILE A 65 0.75 3.70 1.11
CA ILE A 65 0.27 2.81 2.16
C ILE A 65 -0.70 1.78 1.58
N ILE A 66 -0.49 0.50 1.86
CA ILE A 66 -1.51 -0.53 1.65
C ILE A 66 -2.06 -1.04 2.98
N ASN A 67 -3.37 -0.91 3.16
CA ASN A 67 -4.06 -1.29 4.40
C ASN A 67 -5.34 -2.08 4.12
N THR A 68 -5.23 -3.41 4.04
CA THR A 68 -6.39 -4.30 3.95
C THR A 68 -6.84 -4.76 5.34
N THR A 69 -8.14 -4.70 5.61
CA THR A 69 -8.75 -5.11 6.90
C THR A 69 -10.01 -5.91 6.70
N SER A 70 -10.25 -6.89 7.57
CA SER A 70 -11.48 -7.69 7.61
C SER A 70 -11.98 -7.85 9.04
N GLY A 71 -13.30 -7.79 9.25
CA GLY A 71 -13.93 -7.89 10.56
C GLY A 71 -14.06 -6.54 11.27
N ARG A 72 -15.14 -6.37 12.03
CA ARG A 72 -15.57 -5.08 12.59
C ARG A 72 -14.51 -4.41 13.47
N ARG A 73 -13.90 -5.18 14.38
CA ARG A 73 -12.87 -4.69 15.30
C ARG A 73 -11.60 -4.22 14.57
N ALA A 74 -11.11 -5.02 13.62
CA ALA A 74 -9.94 -4.64 12.82
C ALA A 74 -10.19 -3.39 11.95
N ILE A 75 -11.43 -3.18 11.49
CA ILE A 75 -11.83 -1.97 10.75
C ILE A 75 -11.78 -0.72 11.63
N GLU A 76 -12.22 -0.84 12.88
CA GLU A 76 -12.16 0.24 13.88
C GLU A 76 -10.70 0.56 14.25
N ASP A 77 -9.89 -0.46 14.55
CA ASP A 77 -8.48 -0.29 14.92
C ASP A 77 -7.65 0.33 13.78
N SER A 78 -7.99 0.01 12.53
CA SER A 78 -7.34 0.56 11.33
C SER A 78 -7.87 1.91 10.87
N ARG A 79 -8.96 2.41 11.47
CA ARG A 79 -9.57 3.70 11.09
C ARG A 79 -8.58 4.85 11.22
N VAL A 80 -7.70 4.81 12.22
CA VAL A 80 -6.67 5.83 12.43
C VAL A 80 -5.69 5.90 11.25
N ILE A 81 -5.28 4.76 10.70
CA ILE A 81 -4.34 4.70 9.58
C ILE A 81 -4.95 5.37 8.35
N ARG A 82 -6.17 4.99 7.97
CA ARG A 82 -6.85 5.56 6.78
C ARG A 82 -7.11 7.06 6.94
N ARG A 83 -7.58 7.50 8.12
CA ARG A 83 -7.83 8.91 8.41
C ARG A 83 -6.54 9.73 8.35
N SER A 84 -5.45 9.21 8.92
CA SER A 84 -4.15 9.89 8.86
C SER A 84 -3.59 9.92 7.44
N ALA A 85 -3.62 8.82 6.70
CA ALA A 85 -3.20 8.80 5.30
C ALA A 85 -3.95 9.85 4.46
N LEU A 86 -5.28 9.92 4.61
CA LEU A 86 -6.11 10.93 3.95
C LEU A 86 -5.76 12.36 4.38
N GLN A 87 -5.60 12.59 5.69
CA GLN A 87 -5.28 13.91 6.25
C GLN A 87 -3.92 14.44 5.74
N TYR A 88 -2.91 13.56 5.71
CA TYR A 88 -1.54 13.89 5.33
C TYR A 88 -1.23 13.65 3.85
N LYS A 89 -2.27 13.42 3.03
CA LYS A 89 -2.17 13.30 1.56
C LYS A 89 -1.25 12.17 1.08
N VAL A 90 -1.20 11.08 1.85
CA VAL A 90 -0.48 9.86 1.45
C VAL A 90 -1.42 8.99 0.62
N HIS A 91 -1.01 8.60 -0.58
CA HIS A 91 -1.79 7.68 -1.41
C HIS A 91 -1.95 6.34 -0.69
N TYR A 92 -3.18 5.82 -0.60
CA TYR A 92 -3.43 4.56 0.08
C TYR A 92 -4.47 3.69 -0.62
N ASP A 93 -4.20 2.38 -0.59
CA ASP A 93 -5.11 1.35 -1.08
C ASP A 93 -5.68 0.53 0.07
N THR A 94 -6.99 0.25 0.02
CA THR A 94 -7.70 -0.58 1.01
C THR A 94 -7.97 -1.99 0.53
N THR A 95 -7.61 -2.29 -0.72
CA THR A 95 -7.74 -3.62 -1.33
C THR A 95 -6.42 -4.04 -1.94
N LEU A 96 -6.13 -5.34 -1.89
CA LEU A 96 -4.89 -5.85 -2.49
C LEU A 96 -4.89 -5.74 -4.01
N ASN A 97 -6.06 -5.89 -4.65
CA ASN A 97 -6.19 -5.71 -6.10
C ASN A 97 -5.86 -4.27 -6.53
N GLY A 98 -6.33 -3.27 -5.77
CA GLY A 98 -5.97 -1.87 -5.98
C GLY A 98 -4.45 -1.67 -5.88
N GLY A 99 -3.83 -2.22 -4.83
CA GLY A 99 -2.38 -2.11 -4.67
C GLY A 99 -1.56 -2.76 -5.79
N PHE A 100 -2.01 -3.89 -6.34
CA PHE A 100 -1.38 -4.46 -7.54
C PHE A 100 -1.53 -3.56 -8.76
N ALA A 101 -2.71 -2.98 -9.00
CA ALA A 101 -2.91 -2.04 -10.10
C ALA A 101 -2.02 -0.78 -9.93
N THR A 102 -1.92 -0.24 -8.71
CA THR A 102 -1.02 0.85 -8.36
C THR A 102 0.43 0.49 -8.67
N ALA A 103 0.89 -0.69 -8.25
CA ALA A 103 2.25 -1.15 -8.53
C ALA A 103 2.52 -1.39 -10.03
N MET A 104 1.51 -1.82 -10.80
CA MET A 104 1.63 -1.94 -12.26
C MET A 104 1.77 -0.56 -12.90
N ALA A 105 0.98 0.42 -12.46
CA ALA A 105 0.99 1.79 -12.99
C ALA A 105 2.35 2.49 -12.81
N LEU A 106 3.18 2.08 -11.84
CA LEU A 106 4.54 2.59 -11.66
C LEU A 106 5.46 2.31 -12.87
N ASN A 107 5.09 1.39 -13.77
CA ASN A 107 5.86 1.09 -14.98
C ASN A 107 5.39 1.88 -16.21
N ALA A 108 4.44 2.81 -16.04
CA ALA A 108 3.89 3.62 -17.11
C ALA A 108 4.09 5.11 -16.81
N ASP A 109 4.28 5.90 -17.86
CA ASP A 109 4.26 7.36 -17.76
C ASP A 109 2.92 7.87 -18.28
N ALA A 110 2.10 8.43 -17.38
CA ALA A 110 0.79 8.97 -17.72
C ALA A 110 0.86 10.19 -18.66
N THR A 111 2.04 10.78 -18.83
CA THR A 111 2.30 11.94 -19.71
C THR A 111 2.91 11.55 -21.06
N GLU A 112 3.24 10.28 -21.28
CA GLU A 112 3.90 9.80 -22.50
C GLU A 112 3.04 10.03 -23.75
N LYS A 113 1.73 9.80 -23.65
CA LYS A 113 0.82 9.86 -24.79
C LYS A 113 -0.56 10.34 -24.38
N VAL A 114 -1.09 11.27 -25.17
CA VAL A 114 -2.49 11.71 -25.11
C VAL A 114 -3.29 11.13 -26.28
N ILE A 115 -4.57 10.91 -26.07
CA ILE A 115 -5.49 10.49 -27.13
C ILE A 115 -6.85 11.14 -26.90
N SER A 116 -7.42 11.73 -27.94
CA SER A 116 -8.77 12.29 -27.89
C SER A 116 -9.84 11.20 -28.03
N VAL A 117 -11.06 11.48 -27.57
CA VAL A 117 -12.19 10.53 -27.71
C VAL A 117 -12.48 10.24 -29.19
N GLN A 118 -12.32 11.23 -30.06
CA GLN A 118 -12.50 11.10 -31.51
C GLN A 118 -11.52 10.08 -32.10
N GLU A 119 -10.24 10.16 -31.72
CA GLU A 119 -9.21 9.20 -32.15
C GLU A 119 -9.45 7.81 -31.56
N MET A 120 -9.90 7.71 -30.30
CA MET A 120 -10.26 6.43 -29.68
C MET A 120 -11.40 5.74 -30.44
N HIS A 121 -12.46 6.46 -30.79
CA HIS A 121 -13.61 5.90 -31.52
C HIS A 121 -13.23 5.45 -32.93
N ALA A 122 -12.35 6.20 -33.61
CA ALA A 122 -11.88 5.85 -34.96
C ALA A 122 -11.05 4.53 -35.01
N GLN A 123 -10.61 4.00 -33.86
CA GLN A 123 -9.88 2.73 -33.78
C GLN A 123 -10.78 1.49 -33.67
N ILE A 124 -12.08 1.67 -33.43
CA ILE A 124 -13.05 0.57 -33.35
C ILE A 124 -13.45 0.18 -34.78
N LYS A 125 -13.21 -1.08 -35.14
CA LYS A 125 -13.62 -1.66 -36.43
C LYS A 125 -14.99 -2.32 -36.34
#